data_AF-A0A4V0HXK1-F1
#
_entry.id   AF-A0A4V0HXK1-F1
#
_cell.length_a   1.000
_cell.length_b   1.000
_cell.length_c   1.000
_cell.angle_alpha   90.00
_cell.angle_beta   90.00
_cell.angle_gamma   90.00
#
_symmetry.space_group_name_H-M   'P 1'
#
loop_
_entity.id
_entity.type
_entity.pdbx_description
1 polymer ?
#
loop_
_entity_poly.entity_id
_entity_poly.type
_entity_poly.pdbx_seq_one_letter_code
_entity_poly.pdbx_strand_id
1 'polypeptide(L)'
;MGILEQIVAVATAAESDSAAPHEAEEVSSWAHLSEQRVQAELFRDIFGNPFRPVSLDPAWRTATVVALAQGIYDERAFDRMPILADALQDAGCDSDDVLTHCRGPGPHARGCWVVDLVLGNV
;
A
#
# COMPACT_ATOMS: atom_id res chain seq x y z
N MET A 1 1.96 3.86 -70.99
CA MET A 1 0.70 3.39 -70.37
C MET A 1 1.02 3.05 -68.91
N GLY A 2 0.60 3.81 -67.90
CA GLY A 2 -0.11 5.10 -67.95
C GLY A 2 -0.32 5.63 -66.52
N ILE A 3 0.18 6.84 -66.28
CA ILE A 3 -0.32 7.88 -65.35
C ILE A 3 -1.10 7.43 -64.09
N LEU A 4 -0.41 7.42 -62.95
CA LEU A 4 -0.89 7.82 -61.62
C LEU A 4 0.38 8.38 -60.89
N GLU A 5 0.65 9.67 -60.70
CA GLU A 5 -0.23 10.83 -60.46
C GLU A 5 -1.30 10.53 -59.37
N GLN A 6 -1.33 11.15 -58.19
CA GLN A 6 -0.55 12.28 -57.62
C GLN A 6 -0.43 12.03 -56.08
N ILE A 7 0.48 12.61 -55.29
CA ILE A 7 1.49 13.68 -55.55
C ILE A 7 2.69 13.55 -54.59
N VAL A 8 3.77 14.31 -54.82
CA VAL A 8 4.77 14.69 -53.80
C VAL A 8 4.73 16.22 -53.68
N ALA A 9 4.56 16.73 -52.47
CA ALA A 9 4.73 18.15 -52.15
C ALA A 9 5.91 18.32 -51.18
N VAL A 10 7.01 18.89 -51.67
CA VAL A 10 8.17 19.23 -50.85
C VAL A 10 7.87 20.52 -50.09
N ALA A 11 7.90 20.45 -48.76
CA ALA A 11 7.92 21.62 -47.89
C ALA A 11 9.25 21.65 -47.12
N THR A 12 9.95 22.76 -47.32
CA THR A 12 11.29 23.14 -46.88
C THR A 12 11.58 23.03 -45.39
N ALA A 13 12.88 22.96 -45.06
CA ALA A 13 13.40 22.96 -43.70
C ALA A 13 12.89 24.12 -42.82
N ALA A 14 12.53 23.76 -41.59
CA ALA A 14 12.72 24.59 -40.41
C ALA A 14 12.94 23.66 -39.22
N GLU A 15 14.13 23.70 -38.60
CA GLU A 15 14.29 23.18 -37.25
C GLU A 15 13.54 24.10 -36.30
N SER A 16 12.45 23.60 -35.72
CA SER A 16 11.95 24.08 -34.44
C SER A 16 11.47 22.88 -33.63
N ASP A 17 12.44 22.14 -33.09
CA ASP A 17 12.18 21.27 -31.96
C ASP A 17 11.76 22.16 -30.77
N SER A 18 10.45 22.31 -30.62
CA SER A 18 9.81 23.00 -29.51
C SER A 18 8.70 22.15 -28.91
N ALA A 19 9.01 20.86 -28.68
CA ALA A 19 8.27 20.02 -27.74
C ALA A 19 8.52 20.53 -26.30
N ALA A 20 7.81 21.59 -25.93
CA ALA A 20 7.89 22.25 -24.63
C ALA A 20 6.78 21.72 -23.66
N PRO A 21 6.79 22.05 -22.36
CA PRO A 21 7.23 21.10 -21.33
C PRO A 21 6.10 20.25 -20.69
N HIS A 22 4.89 20.27 -21.27
CA HIS A 22 3.66 19.82 -20.61
C HIS A 22 3.68 18.35 -20.17
N GLU A 23 4.26 17.47 -21.00
CA GLU A 23 4.32 16.03 -20.73
C GLU A 23 5.18 15.69 -19.50
N ALA A 24 6.21 16.51 -19.20
CA ALA A 24 7.07 16.30 -18.03
C ALA A 24 6.38 16.69 -16.71
N GLU A 25 5.54 17.74 -16.72
CA GLU A 25 4.75 18.14 -15.56
C GLU A 25 3.63 17.13 -15.26
N GLU A 26 2.95 16.61 -16.29
CA GLU A 26 1.91 15.60 -16.11
C GLU A 26 2.47 14.28 -15.55
N VAL A 27 3.57 13.76 -16.10
CA VAL A 27 4.21 12.52 -15.58
C VAL A 27 4.70 12.69 -14.14
N SER A 28 5.25 13.88 -13.79
CA SER A 28 5.65 14.21 -12.42
C SER A 28 4.45 14.24 -11.44
N SER A 29 3.31 14.76 -11.89
CA SER A 29 2.06 14.79 -11.11
C SER A 29 1.54 13.39 -10.79
N TRP A 30 1.48 12.49 -11.80
CA TRP A 30 1.05 11.10 -11.59
C TRP A 30 1.98 10.32 -10.65
N ALA A 31 3.30 10.52 -10.76
CA ALA A 31 4.27 9.92 -9.85
C ALA A 31 4.02 10.37 -8.39
N HIS A 32 3.88 11.68 -8.16
CA HIS A 32 3.65 12.24 -6.83
C HIS A 32 2.32 11.76 -6.21
N LEU A 33 1.23 11.70 -7.00
CA LEU A 33 -0.05 11.16 -6.51
C LEU A 33 0.03 9.66 -6.17
N SER A 34 0.80 8.88 -6.93
CA SER A 34 1.03 7.46 -6.63
C SER A 34 1.83 7.28 -5.33
N GLU A 35 2.84 8.11 -5.10
CA GLU A 35 3.64 8.10 -3.86
C GLU A 35 2.78 8.48 -2.65
N GLN A 36 2.01 9.57 -2.73
CA GLN A 36 1.12 10.01 -1.65
C GLN A 36 0.12 8.91 -1.24
N ARG A 37 -0.35 8.11 -2.20
CA ARG A 37 -1.22 6.97 -1.91
C ARG A 37 -0.50 5.89 -1.10
N VAL A 38 0.69 5.47 -1.52
CA VAL A 38 1.48 4.45 -0.81
C VAL A 38 1.92 4.96 0.57
N GLN A 39 2.29 6.23 0.69
CA GLN A 39 2.59 6.89 1.97
C GLN A 39 1.37 6.90 2.90
N ALA A 40 0.18 7.23 2.39
CA ALA A 40 -1.05 7.21 3.19
C ALA A 40 -1.49 5.79 3.58
N GLU A 41 -1.20 4.79 2.75
CA GLU A 41 -1.43 3.38 3.07
C GLU A 41 -0.45 2.89 4.15
N LEU A 42 0.85 3.19 4.05
CA LEU A 42 1.84 2.93 5.11
C LEU A 42 1.54 3.68 6.42
N PHE A 43 1.05 4.92 6.36
CA PHE A 43 0.66 5.67 7.54
C PHE A 43 -0.49 4.99 8.30
N ARG A 44 -1.47 4.42 7.59
CA ARG A 44 -2.55 3.63 8.20
C ARG A 44 -2.08 2.28 8.72
N ASP A 45 -1.05 1.68 8.12
CA ASP A 45 -0.43 0.47 8.68
C ASP A 45 0.30 0.76 9.99
N ILE A 46 1.02 1.89 10.10
CA ILE A 46 1.79 2.20 11.31
C ILE A 46 0.91 2.77 12.44
N PHE A 47 -0.06 3.62 12.12
CA PHE A 47 -0.85 4.36 13.14
C PHE A 47 -2.31 3.93 13.24
N GLY A 48 -2.79 3.02 12.39
CA GLY A 48 -4.19 2.65 12.31
C GLY A 48 -5.08 3.87 12.00
N ASN A 49 -6.15 4.04 12.77
CA ASN A 49 -6.97 5.25 12.76
C ASN A 49 -6.69 6.10 14.02
N PRO A 50 -5.91 7.19 13.93
CA PRO A 50 -5.57 8.00 15.10
C PRO A 50 -6.77 8.71 15.76
N PHE A 51 -7.90 8.81 15.06
CA PHE A 51 -9.16 9.37 15.59
C PHE A 51 -10.11 8.30 16.15
N ARG A 52 -9.78 7.03 16.00
CA ARG A 52 -10.46 5.88 16.61
C ARG A 52 -9.40 4.86 17.06
N PRO A 53 -8.69 5.12 18.18
CA PRO A 53 -7.72 4.18 18.71
C PRO A 53 -8.38 2.85 19.04
N VAL A 54 -7.77 1.74 18.62
CA VAL A 54 -8.22 0.39 18.94
C VAL A 54 -7.44 -0.12 20.15
N SER A 55 -8.14 -0.44 21.23
CA SER A 55 -7.58 -1.18 22.36
C SER A 55 -7.74 -2.67 22.14
N LEU A 56 -6.65 -3.43 22.26
CA LEU A 56 -6.67 -4.88 22.10
C LEU A 56 -7.05 -5.56 23.43
N ASP A 57 -8.09 -6.40 23.45
CA ASP A 57 -8.51 -7.11 24.66
C ASP A 57 -7.41 -8.11 25.10
N PRO A 58 -6.99 -8.12 26.39
CA PRO A 58 -6.04 -9.10 26.90
C PRO A 58 -6.43 -10.56 26.64
N ALA A 59 -7.73 -10.89 26.53
CA ALA A 59 -8.21 -12.23 26.21
C ALA A 59 -7.77 -12.70 24.82
N TRP A 60 -7.64 -11.77 23.85
CA TRP A 60 -7.20 -12.09 22.48
C TRP A 60 -5.70 -12.39 22.39
N ARG A 61 -4.90 -11.97 23.39
CA ARG A 61 -3.43 -12.17 23.46
C ARG A 61 -3.06 -13.59 23.93
N THR A 62 -3.62 -14.60 23.27
CA THR A 62 -3.25 -16.01 23.51
C THR A 62 -1.78 -16.25 23.15
N ALA A 63 -1.18 -17.31 23.71
CA ALA A 63 0.21 -17.67 23.41
C ALA A 63 0.44 -17.90 21.90
N THR A 64 -0.54 -18.45 21.18
CA THR A 64 -0.51 -18.65 19.73
C THR A 64 -0.48 -17.30 18.98
N VAL A 65 -1.37 -16.38 19.35
CA VAL A 65 -1.46 -15.04 18.73
C VAL A 65 -0.17 -14.25 18.95
N VAL A 66 0.38 -14.27 20.16
CA VAL A 66 1.65 -13.60 20.48
C VAL A 66 2.83 -14.23 19.73
N ALA A 67 2.91 -15.57 19.66
CA ALA A 67 3.97 -16.25 18.92
C ALA A 67 3.92 -15.98 17.41
N LEU A 68 2.72 -15.93 16.81
CA LEU A 68 2.53 -15.55 15.41
C LEU A 68 2.96 -14.11 15.14
N ALA A 69 2.51 -13.15 15.96
CA ALA A 69 2.89 -11.75 15.82
C ALA A 69 4.41 -11.54 15.96
N GLN A 70 5.04 -12.23 16.92
CA GLN A 70 6.50 -12.17 17.11
C GLN A 70 7.25 -12.71 15.87
N GLY A 71 6.83 -13.87 15.34
CA GLY A 71 7.41 -14.45 14.13
C GLY A 71 7.25 -13.54 12.90
N ILE A 72 6.08 -12.92 12.73
CA ILE A 72 5.83 -11.92 11.68
C ILE A 72 6.79 -10.73 11.81
N TYR A 73 6.96 -10.20 13.02
CA TYR A 73 7.81 -9.04 13.29
C TYR A 73 9.30 -9.33 13.03
N ASP A 74 9.79 -10.45 13.56
CA ASP A 74 11.20 -10.83 13.51
C ASP A 74 11.64 -11.20 12.09
N GLU A 75 10.89 -12.10 11.44
CA GLU A 75 11.18 -12.56 10.07
C GLU A 75 10.76 -11.53 9.00
N ARG A 76 9.96 -10.53 9.36
CA ARG A 76 9.27 -9.59 8.44
C ARG A 76 8.32 -10.31 7.47
N ALA A 77 7.77 -11.44 7.90
CA ALA A 77 6.89 -12.32 7.13
C ALA A 77 5.44 -11.80 7.12
N PHE A 78 5.23 -10.58 6.62
CA PHE A 78 3.94 -9.91 6.60
C PHE A 78 2.91 -10.55 5.64
N ASP A 79 3.36 -11.45 4.76
CA ASP A 79 2.50 -12.38 4.02
C ASP A 79 1.64 -13.27 4.92
N ARG A 80 2.04 -13.46 6.19
CA ARG A 80 1.31 -14.25 7.19
C ARG A 80 0.27 -13.46 7.97
N MET A 81 0.05 -12.18 7.68
CA MET A 81 -0.97 -11.35 8.37
C MET A 81 -2.39 -11.95 8.35
N PRO A 82 -2.88 -12.59 7.26
CA PRO A 82 -4.16 -13.29 7.29
C PRO A 82 -4.21 -14.45 8.30
N ILE A 83 -3.10 -15.14 8.55
CA ILE A 83 -3.00 -16.23 9.54
C ILE A 83 -3.09 -15.65 10.96
N LEU A 84 -2.52 -14.46 11.20
CA LEU A 84 -2.70 -13.73 12.46
C LEU A 84 -4.17 -13.30 12.65
N ALA A 85 -4.87 -12.91 11.58
CA ALA A 85 -6.29 -12.57 11.64
C ALA A 85 -7.16 -13.75 12.09
N ASP A 86 -6.89 -14.94 11.54
CA ASP A 86 -7.63 -16.15 11.87
C ASP A 86 -7.33 -16.59 13.33
N ALA A 87 -6.06 -16.55 13.75
CA ALA A 87 -5.69 -16.83 15.14
C ALA A 87 -6.28 -15.84 16.16
N LEU A 88 -6.41 -14.56 15.79
CA LEU A 88 -7.11 -13.55 16.59
C LEU A 88 -8.61 -13.85 16.67
N GLN A 89 -9.24 -14.23 15.56
CA GLN A 89 -10.66 -14.59 15.52
C GLN A 89 -10.95 -15.86 16.34
N ASP A 90 -10.09 -16.88 16.27
CA ASP A 90 -10.15 -18.07 17.12
C ASP A 90 -9.98 -17.75 18.62
N ALA A 91 -9.20 -16.70 18.94
CA ALA A 91 -9.06 -16.17 20.29
C ALA A 91 -10.26 -15.29 20.74
N GLY A 92 -11.30 -15.16 19.92
CA GLY A 92 -12.51 -14.39 20.21
C GLY A 92 -12.45 -12.91 19.85
N CYS A 93 -11.52 -12.49 18.97
CA CYS A 93 -11.50 -11.12 18.45
C CYS A 93 -12.74 -10.83 17.60
N ASP A 94 -13.51 -9.83 18.00
CA ASP A 94 -14.70 -9.32 17.31
C ASP A 94 -14.49 -7.92 16.69
N SER A 95 -13.28 -7.36 16.79
CA SER A 95 -12.94 -6.07 16.20
C SER A 95 -12.79 -6.16 14.67
N ASP A 96 -13.81 -5.68 13.95
CA ASP A 96 -13.80 -5.56 12.49
C ASP A 96 -12.58 -4.77 11.97
N ASP A 97 -12.15 -3.71 12.68
CA ASP A 97 -10.99 -2.89 12.31
C ASP A 97 -9.69 -3.73 12.34
N VAL A 98 -9.49 -4.57 13.36
CA VAL A 98 -8.33 -5.47 13.49
C VAL A 98 -8.36 -6.55 12.41
N LEU A 99 -9.49 -7.25 12.27
CA LEU A 99 -9.62 -8.39 11.35
C LEU A 99 -9.55 -7.95 9.88
N THR A 100 -10.16 -6.80 9.55
CA THR A 100 -10.11 -6.23 8.20
C THR A 100 -8.71 -5.74 7.86
N HIS A 101 -7.99 -5.14 8.81
CA HIS A 101 -6.61 -4.72 8.57
C HIS A 101 -5.69 -5.92 8.28
N CYS A 102 -5.74 -6.98 9.10
CA CYS A 102 -4.88 -8.16 8.93
C CYS A 102 -5.21 -9.00 7.68
N ARG A 103 -6.46 -8.94 7.20
CA ARG A 103 -6.90 -9.58 5.94
C ARG A 103 -6.77 -8.67 4.72
N GLY A 104 -6.43 -7.39 4.94
CA GLY A 104 -6.15 -6.44 3.87
C GLY A 104 -4.91 -6.83 3.08
N PRO A 105 -4.76 -6.38 1.83
CA PRO A 105 -3.60 -6.70 0.98
C PRO A 105 -2.29 -6.01 1.41
N GLY A 106 -2.24 -5.37 2.58
CA GLY A 106 -1.19 -4.44 2.96
C GLY A 106 -1.22 -3.14 2.12
N PRO A 107 -0.14 -2.33 2.16
CA PRO A 107 1.18 -2.63 2.73
C PRO A 107 1.15 -2.92 4.23
N HIS A 108 2.06 -3.80 4.65
CA HIS A 108 2.35 -4.11 6.04
C HIS A 108 3.87 -3.98 6.28
N ALA A 109 4.24 -3.33 7.37
CA ALA A 109 5.62 -3.01 7.70
C ALA A 109 5.91 -3.18 9.20
N ARG A 110 7.18 -2.99 9.61
CA ARG A 110 7.48 -2.84 11.04
C ARG A 110 6.88 -1.53 11.53
N GLY A 111 6.17 -1.58 12.65
CA GLY A 111 5.24 -0.54 13.07
C GLY A 111 3.77 -0.91 12.85
N CYS A 112 3.47 -2.02 12.15
CA CYS A 112 2.09 -2.48 11.91
C CYS A 112 1.28 -2.50 13.21
N TRP A 113 0.24 -1.65 13.29
CA TRP A 113 -0.42 -1.30 14.54
C TRP A 113 -1.05 -2.50 15.26
N VAL A 114 -1.53 -3.52 14.53
CA VAL A 114 -2.05 -4.76 15.13
C VAL A 114 -0.93 -5.60 15.74
N VAL A 115 0.19 -5.75 15.02
CA VAL A 115 1.35 -6.53 15.50
C VAL A 115 1.90 -5.88 16.78
N ASP A 116 2.09 -4.56 16.77
CA ASP A 116 2.60 -3.85 17.93
C ASP A 116 1.61 -3.81 19.11
N LEU A 117 0.29 -3.78 18.88
CA LEU A 117 -0.71 -4.01 19.96
C LEU A 117 -0.63 -5.42 20.56
N VAL A 118 -0.47 -6.46 19.73
CA VAL A 118 -0.36 -7.86 20.18
C VAL A 118 0.94 -8.10 20.95
N LEU A 119 2.02 -7.43 20.59
CA LEU A 119 3.29 -7.48 21.32
C LEU A 119 3.32 -6.54 22.55
N GLY A 120 2.52 -5.47 22.54
CA GLY A 120 2.44 -4.48 23.61
C GLY A 120 3.46 -3.34 23.48
N ASN A 121 3.83 -2.99 22.26
CA ASN A 121 4.86 -2.02 21.90
C ASN A 121 4.29 -0.60 21.63
N VAL A 122 3.17 -0.23 22.25
CA VAL A 122 2.44 1.04 22.02
C VAL A 122 2.80 2.16 22.99
#